data_AF-A0A6B2UVX6-F1
#
_entry.id   AF-A0A6B2UVX6-F1
#
_cell.length_a   1.000
_cell.length_b   1.000
_cell.length_c   1.000
_cell.angle_alpha   90.00
_cell.angle_beta   90.00
_cell.angle_gamma   90.00
#
_symmetry.space_group_name_H-M   'P 1'
#
loop_
_entity.id
_entity.type
_entity.pdbx_description
1 polymer ?
#
loop_
_entity_poly.entity_id
_entity_poly.type
_entity_poly.pdbx_seq_one_letter_code
_entity_poly.pdbx_strand_id
1 'polypeptide(L)'
;MSMQPSRPGGIPAETVRVARAAFPKGSLAIRVRDELGVLFTDAQFADLFPARGKPAWSPGRLALVLVLQFVEGLTDRQAAEAVRARIDFKYALGLGLDDPGFDFSVLSEFRDRLIEAEAGRRVLDGILAAAREKRLLKSAGRARTDSTHVLSAARELGWLEKVAETLRSALNALAKAAPNWLA
;
A
#
# COMPACT_ATOMS: atom_id res chain seq x y z
N MET A 1 -7.82 -8.00 -16.71
CA MET A 1 -8.89 -8.06 -15.68
C MET A 1 -9.80 -6.84 -15.85
N SER A 2 -11.13 -7.00 -15.90
CA SER A 2 -12.11 -5.90 -15.97
C SER A 2 -12.82 -5.68 -14.65
N MET A 3 -13.18 -4.43 -14.37
CA MET A 3 -13.84 -4.05 -13.12
C MET A 3 -15.36 -4.26 -13.21
N GLN A 4 -15.91 -4.93 -12.20
CA GLN A 4 -17.36 -5.00 -11.95
C GLN A 4 -17.60 -4.34 -10.58
N PRO A 5 -18.21 -3.15 -10.52
CA PRO A 5 -18.27 -2.40 -9.27
C PRO A 5 -19.11 -3.17 -8.26
N SER A 6 -18.50 -3.56 -7.15
CA SER A 6 -19.24 -4.10 -6.00
C SER A 6 -19.40 -3.00 -4.97
N ARG A 7 -20.60 -2.84 -4.42
CA ARG A 7 -20.79 -1.92 -3.29
C ARG A 7 -19.99 -2.46 -2.10
N PRO A 8 -19.27 -1.62 -1.35
CA PRO A 8 -18.64 -2.07 -0.12
C PRO A 8 -19.76 -2.50 0.85
N GLY A 9 -19.96 -3.82 0.96
CA GLY A 9 -20.90 -4.39 1.90
C GLY A 9 -20.47 -4.15 3.35
N GLY A 10 -21.43 -4.32 4.27
CA GLY A 10 -21.12 -4.45 5.69
C GLY A 10 -20.17 -5.64 5.94
N ILE A 11 -19.46 -5.61 7.06
CA ILE A 11 -18.59 -6.73 7.44
C ILE A 11 -19.49 -7.93 7.80
N PRO A 12 -19.25 -9.13 7.25
CA PRO A 12 -20.05 -10.31 7.59
C PRO A 12 -20.09 -10.55 9.11
N ALA A 13 -21.26 -10.89 9.65
CA ALA A 13 -21.47 -11.01 11.09
C ALA A 13 -20.50 -12.01 11.75
N GLU A 14 -20.18 -13.09 11.06
CA GLU A 14 -19.21 -14.08 11.52
C GLU A 14 -17.79 -13.50 11.60
N THR A 15 -17.35 -12.77 10.58
CA THR A 15 -16.07 -12.06 10.57
C THR A 15 -15.99 -11.07 11.74
N VAL A 16 -17.07 -10.32 12.02
CA VAL A 16 -17.13 -9.42 13.19
C VAL A 16 -16.94 -10.19 14.49
N ARG A 17 -17.71 -11.26 14.71
CA ARG A 17 -17.66 -12.08 15.92
C ARG A 17 -16.25 -12.62 16.17
N VAL A 18 -15.63 -13.22 15.15
CA VAL A 18 -14.29 -13.82 15.29
C VAL A 18 -13.22 -12.75 15.44
N ALA A 19 -13.29 -11.63 14.71
CA ALA A 19 -12.34 -10.54 14.84
C ALA A 19 -12.33 -9.94 16.25
N ARG A 20 -13.52 -9.68 16.83
CA ARG A 20 -13.63 -9.14 18.20
C ARG A 20 -13.16 -10.13 19.25
N ALA A 21 -13.37 -11.44 19.04
CA ALA A 21 -12.86 -12.47 19.93
C ALA A 21 -11.33 -12.62 19.87
N ALA A 22 -10.75 -12.61 18.67
CA ALA A 22 -9.31 -12.75 18.46
C ALA A 22 -8.52 -11.49 18.85
N PHE A 23 -9.10 -10.30 18.63
CA PHE A 23 -8.50 -9.01 18.94
C PHE A 23 -9.39 -8.20 19.91
N PRO A 24 -9.44 -8.58 21.21
CA PRO A 24 -10.29 -7.90 22.18
C PRO A 24 -9.89 -6.43 22.41
N LYS A 25 -8.61 -6.10 22.20
CA LYS A 25 -8.10 -4.72 22.24
C LYS A 25 -8.09 -4.03 20.86
N GLY A 26 -8.58 -4.71 19.83
CA GLY A 26 -8.47 -4.32 18.43
C GLY A 26 -7.06 -4.51 17.86
N SER A 27 -6.92 -4.18 16.58
CA SER A 27 -5.65 -4.06 15.85
C SER A 27 -5.63 -2.74 15.07
N LEU A 28 -4.53 -2.42 14.39
CA LEU A 28 -4.51 -1.26 13.50
C LEU A 28 -5.55 -1.38 12.39
N ALA A 29 -5.59 -2.52 11.69
CA ALA A 29 -6.53 -2.76 10.59
C ALA A 29 -8.00 -2.65 11.05
N ILE A 30 -8.33 -3.21 12.23
CA ILE A 30 -9.67 -3.09 12.82
C ILE A 30 -10.01 -1.63 13.13
N ARG A 31 -9.10 -0.88 13.77
CA ARG A 31 -9.31 0.53 14.09
C ARG A 31 -9.46 1.40 12.85
N VAL A 32 -8.67 1.16 11.81
CA VAL A 32 -8.82 1.89 10.53
C VAL A 32 -10.24 1.72 10.00
N ARG A 33 -10.77 0.49 10.02
CA ARG A 33 -12.14 0.23 9.54
C ARG A 33 -13.23 0.79 10.46
N ASP A 34 -13.07 0.66 11.77
CA ASP A 34 -14.06 1.16 12.75
C ASP A 34 -14.12 2.70 12.76
N GLU A 35 -12.95 3.35 12.76
CA GLU A 35 -12.85 4.80 12.90
C GLU A 35 -13.01 5.52 11.56
N LEU A 36 -12.37 5.03 10.49
CA LEU A 36 -12.36 5.70 9.19
C LEU A 36 -13.36 5.12 8.19
N GLY A 37 -14.01 3.99 8.52
CA GLY A 37 -14.98 3.35 7.63
C GLY A 37 -14.35 2.75 6.38
N VAL A 38 -15.09 2.79 5.28
CA VAL A 38 -14.61 2.35 3.96
C VAL A 38 -13.84 3.49 3.31
N LEU A 39 -12.50 3.44 3.36
CA LEU A 39 -11.63 4.50 2.82
C LEU A 39 -11.70 4.66 1.30
N PHE A 40 -11.89 3.55 0.59
CA PHE A 40 -11.76 3.49 -0.86
C PHE A 40 -12.92 2.72 -1.49
N THR A 41 -13.41 3.23 -2.61
CA THR A 41 -14.45 2.60 -3.41
C THR A 41 -13.91 2.18 -4.76
N ASP A 42 -14.48 1.14 -5.35
CA ASP A 42 -14.04 0.66 -6.68
C ASP A 42 -14.21 1.74 -7.76
N ALA A 43 -15.21 2.61 -7.61
CA ALA A 43 -15.49 3.69 -8.56
C ALA A 43 -14.33 4.69 -8.69
N GLN A 44 -13.53 4.91 -7.63
CA GLN A 44 -12.39 5.84 -7.65
C GLN A 44 -11.23 5.35 -8.54
N PHE A 45 -11.23 4.06 -8.91
CA PHE A 45 -10.17 3.40 -9.66
C PHE A 45 -10.71 2.72 -10.93
N ALA A 46 -11.98 2.95 -11.27
CA ALA A 46 -12.66 2.29 -12.39
C ALA A 46 -11.95 2.48 -13.73
N ASP A 47 -11.43 3.69 -13.94
CA ASP A 47 -10.69 4.12 -15.11
C ASP A 47 -9.34 3.40 -15.29
N LEU A 48 -8.81 2.76 -14.25
CA LEU A 48 -7.57 1.97 -14.30
C LEU A 48 -7.79 0.55 -14.85
N PHE A 49 -9.03 0.17 -15.17
CA PHE A 49 -9.38 -1.17 -15.60
C PHE A 49 -10.13 -1.11 -16.94
N PRO A 50 -9.84 -2.04 -17.88
CA PRO A 50 -10.60 -2.14 -19.10
C PRO A 50 -12.05 -2.54 -18.81
N ALA A 51 -12.98 -2.11 -19.66
CA ALA A 51 -14.41 -2.43 -19.53
C ALA A 51 -14.74 -3.92 -19.73
N ARG A 52 -13.87 -4.70 -20.38
CA ARG A 52 -14.08 -6.13 -20.69
C ARG A 52 -12.87 -6.99 -20.27
N GLY A 53 -13.13 -8.20 -19.78
CA GLY A 53 -12.12 -9.16 -19.35
C GLY A 53 -12.56 -10.06 -18.20
N LYS A 54 -11.62 -10.83 -17.63
CA LYS A 54 -11.84 -11.62 -16.40
C LYS A 54 -12.12 -10.67 -15.22
N PRO A 55 -13.05 -10.98 -14.30
CA PRO A 55 -13.37 -10.13 -13.15
C PRO A 55 -12.12 -9.79 -12.31
N ALA A 56 -11.90 -8.50 -12.09
CA ALA A 56 -10.87 -8.00 -11.19
C ALA A 56 -11.26 -8.18 -9.72
N TRP A 57 -10.27 -8.33 -8.84
CA TRP A 57 -10.49 -8.13 -7.42
C TRP A 57 -10.73 -6.63 -7.16
N SER A 58 -11.50 -6.30 -6.11
CA SER A 58 -11.94 -4.93 -5.83
C SER A 58 -10.75 -3.96 -5.70
N PRO A 59 -10.60 -2.96 -6.59
CA PRO A 59 -9.48 -2.03 -6.51
C PRO A 59 -9.54 -1.12 -5.28
N GLY A 60 -10.74 -0.80 -4.75
CA GLY A 60 -10.86 -0.09 -3.48
C GLY A 60 -10.26 -0.90 -2.32
N ARG A 61 -10.51 -2.22 -2.29
CA ARG A 61 -9.87 -3.11 -1.31
C ARG A 61 -8.37 -3.24 -1.55
N LEU A 62 -7.89 -3.34 -2.80
CA LEU A 62 -6.45 -3.37 -3.09
C LEU A 62 -5.75 -2.11 -2.59
N ALA A 63 -6.36 -0.93 -2.75
CA ALA A 63 -5.81 0.32 -2.22
C ALA A 63 -5.67 0.26 -0.69
N LEU A 64 -6.65 -0.29 0.03
CA LEU A 64 -6.52 -0.48 1.47
C LEU A 64 -5.41 -1.48 1.82
N VAL A 65 -5.29 -2.58 1.07
CA VAL A 65 -4.21 -3.56 1.27
C VAL A 65 -2.84 -2.91 1.06
N LEU A 66 -2.64 -2.09 0.03
CA LEU A 66 -1.37 -1.37 -0.18
C LEU A 66 -1.02 -0.47 1.00
N VAL A 67 -2.00 0.22 1.59
CA VAL A 67 -1.78 1.05 2.78
C VAL A 67 -1.36 0.20 3.98
N LEU A 68 -2.09 -0.89 4.27
CA LEU A 68 -1.76 -1.77 5.39
C LEU A 68 -0.41 -2.48 5.17
N GLN A 69 -0.13 -2.90 3.94
CA GLN A 69 1.14 -3.48 3.52
C GLN A 69 2.29 -2.51 3.83
N PHE A 70 2.17 -1.25 3.44
CA PHE A 70 3.18 -0.24 3.69
C PHE A 70 3.38 0.01 5.19
N VAL A 71 2.29 0.19 5.94
CA VAL A 71 2.37 0.50 7.38
C VAL A 71 2.95 -0.65 8.19
N GLU A 72 2.68 -1.90 7.80
CA GLU A 72 3.20 -3.09 8.48
C GLU A 72 4.52 -3.60 7.87
N GLY A 73 5.07 -2.96 6.84
CA GLY A 73 6.33 -3.35 6.20
C GLY A 73 6.29 -4.73 5.52
N LEU A 74 5.15 -5.11 4.94
CA LEU A 74 4.94 -6.43 4.34
C LEU A 74 5.40 -6.48 2.88
N THR A 75 5.99 -7.61 2.49
CA THR A 75 6.15 -7.95 1.06
C THR A 75 4.81 -8.26 0.41
N ASP A 76 4.71 -8.23 -0.93
CA ASP A 76 3.45 -8.53 -1.64
C ASP A 76 2.90 -9.92 -1.31
N ARG A 77 3.79 -10.91 -1.16
CA ARG A 77 3.42 -12.27 -0.77
C ARG A 77 2.87 -12.32 0.65
N GLN A 78 3.51 -11.61 1.59
CA GLN A 78 3.03 -11.53 2.96
C GLN A 78 1.71 -10.75 3.06
N ALA A 79 1.52 -9.70 2.26
CA ALA A 79 0.26 -8.97 2.22
C ALA A 79 -0.88 -9.84 1.66
N ALA A 80 -0.65 -10.57 0.57
CA ALA A 80 -1.63 -11.52 0.04
C ALA A 80 -1.96 -12.64 1.05
N GLU A 81 -0.94 -13.18 1.73
CA GLU A 81 -1.16 -14.18 2.78
C GLU A 81 -1.87 -13.59 4.00
N ALA A 82 -1.59 -12.34 4.37
CA ALA A 82 -2.31 -11.64 5.43
C ALA A 82 -3.80 -11.49 5.10
N VAL A 83 -4.15 -11.14 3.85
CA VAL A 83 -5.55 -11.09 3.40
C VAL A 83 -6.23 -12.47 3.52
N ARG A 84 -5.50 -13.54 3.19
CA ARG A 84 -6.02 -14.92 3.26
C ARG A 84 -6.19 -15.42 4.69
N ALA A 85 -5.19 -15.23 5.54
CA ALA A 85 -5.10 -15.92 6.82
C ALA A 85 -5.47 -15.06 8.03
N ARG A 86 -5.27 -13.74 7.98
CA ARG A 86 -5.44 -12.87 9.15
C ARG A 86 -6.86 -12.31 9.24
N ILE A 87 -7.49 -12.56 10.37
CA ILE A 87 -8.86 -12.11 10.64
C ILE A 87 -9.00 -10.59 10.68
N ASP A 88 -7.97 -9.85 11.12
CA ASP A 88 -8.01 -8.39 11.15
C ASP A 88 -7.99 -7.74 9.76
N PHE A 89 -7.25 -8.33 8.82
CA PHE A 89 -7.28 -7.93 7.41
C PHE A 89 -8.65 -8.21 6.78
N LYS A 90 -9.20 -9.42 6.98
CA LYS A 90 -10.55 -9.76 6.50
C LYS A 90 -11.61 -8.82 7.08
N TYR A 91 -11.50 -8.47 8.36
CA TYR A 91 -12.38 -7.49 8.99
C TYR A 91 -12.28 -6.12 8.32
N ALA A 92 -11.05 -5.60 8.14
CA ALA A 92 -10.84 -4.27 7.56
C ALA A 92 -11.38 -4.16 6.12
N LEU A 93 -11.22 -5.23 5.35
CA LEU A 93 -11.64 -5.32 3.94
C LEU A 93 -13.13 -5.69 3.79
N GLY A 94 -13.80 -6.09 4.87
CA GLY A 94 -15.18 -6.60 4.85
C GLY A 94 -15.31 -7.89 4.04
N LEU A 95 -14.41 -8.85 4.28
CA LEU A 95 -14.38 -10.15 3.63
C LEU A 95 -14.99 -11.24 4.52
N GLY A 96 -15.49 -12.30 3.89
CA GLY A 96 -15.86 -13.54 4.57
C GLY A 96 -14.63 -14.29 5.09
N LEU A 97 -14.84 -15.17 6.08
CA LEU A 97 -13.77 -16.01 6.61
C LEU A 97 -13.23 -16.98 5.56
N ASP A 98 -14.11 -17.44 4.69
CA ASP A 98 -13.87 -18.35 3.57
C ASP A 98 -13.28 -17.67 2.32
N ASP A 99 -13.20 -16.33 2.30
CA ASP A 99 -12.65 -15.60 1.15
C ASP A 99 -11.20 -16.02 0.88
N PRO A 100 -10.86 -16.50 -0.33
CA PRO A 100 -9.54 -17.04 -0.63
C PRO A 100 -8.46 -15.96 -0.81
N GLY A 101 -8.85 -14.67 -0.83
CA GLY A 101 -7.99 -13.54 -1.15
C GLY A 101 -7.67 -13.48 -2.63
N PHE A 102 -6.42 -13.12 -2.95
CA PHE A 102 -5.92 -12.98 -4.31
C PHE A 102 -4.47 -13.49 -4.40
N ASP A 103 -3.97 -13.67 -5.62
CA ASP A 103 -2.55 -13.97 -5.86
C ASP A 103 -1.69 -12.70 -5.72
N PHE A 104 -0.51 -12.81 -5.10
CA PHE A 104 0.36 -11.67 -4.80
C PHE A 104 0.69 -10.79 -6.02
N SER A 105 0.72 -11.35 -7.24
CA SER A 105 0.94 -10.59 -8.48
C SER A 105 -0.08 -9.48 -8.70
N VAL A 106 -1.32 -9.64 -8.19
CA VAL A 106 -2.39 -8.64 -8.31
C VAL A 106 -2.02 -7.30 -7.65
N LEU A 107 -1.24 -7.30 -6.57
CA LEU A 107 -0.78 -6.07 -5.92
C LEU A 107 0.27 -5.32 -6.75
N SER A 108 1.16 -6.06 -7.42
CA SER A 108 2.15 -5.47 -8.32
C SER A 108 1.48 -4.91 -9.57
N GLU A 109 0.60 -5.67 -10.22
CA GLU A 109 -0.17 -5.17 -11.37
C GLU A 109 -1.02 -3.94 -11.02
N PHE A 110 -1.60 -3.89 -9.82
CA PHE A 110 -2.37 -2.73 -9.39
C PHE A 110 -1.49 -1.50 -9.16
N ARG A 111 -0.29 -1.67 -8.59
CA ARG A 111 0.69 -0.57 -8.47
C ARG A 111 1.15 -0.07 -9.83
N ASP A 112 1.42 -0.96 -10.77
CA ASP A 112 1.84 -0.57 -12.13
C ASP A 112 0.77 0.31 -12.79
N ARG A 113 -0.51 -0.06 -12.69
CA ARG A 113 -1.63 0.76 -13.19
C ARG A 113 -1.76 2.11 -12.49
N LEU A 114 -1.53 2.16 -11.18
CA LEU A 114 -1.54 3.43 -10.44
C LEU A 114 -0.41 4.36 -10.89
N ILE A 115 0.75 3.80 -11.23
CA ILE A 115 1.90 4.55 -11.72
C ILE A 115 1.66 5.03 -13.15
N GLU A 116 1.26 4.13 -14.06
CA GLU A 116 0.98 4.44 -15.47
C GLU A 116 -0.07 5.55 -15.63
N ALA A 117 -1.09 5.56 -14.76
CA ALA A 117 -2.14 6.57 -14.77
C ALA A 117 -1.88 7.78 -13.85
N GLU A 118 -0.69 7.88 -13.24
CA GLU A 118 -0.34 8.89 -12.23
C GLU A 118 -1.38 9.02 -11.10
N ALA A 119 -2.07 7.92 -10.78
CA ALA A 119 -3.22 7.87 -9.88
C ALA A 119 -2.86 7.61 -8.41
N GLY A 120 -1.56 7.47 -8.08
CA GLY A 120 -1.10 7.23 -6.71
C GLY A 120 -1.58 8.27 -5.70
N ARG A 121 -1.75 9.53 -6.15
CA ARG A 121 -2.26 10.62 -5.30
C ARG A 121 -3.69 10.38 -4.81
N ARG A 122 -4.51 9.64 -5.56
CA ARG A 122 -5.91 9.31 -5.17
C ARG A 122 -5.96 8.51 -3.86
N VAL A 123 -4.98 7.64 -3.63
CA VAL A 123 -4.87 6.86 -2.40
C VAL A 123 -4.60 7.78 -1.21
N LEU A 124 -3.62 8.69 -1.34
CA LEU A 124 -3.31 9.67 -0.30
C LEU A 124 -4.48 10.62 -0.03
N ASP A 125 -5.08 11.18 -1.09
CA ASP A 125 -6.20 12.10 -0.97
C ASP A 125 -7.41 11.45 -0.29
N GLY A 126 -7.67 10.16 -0.54
CA GLY A 126 -8.70 9.40 0.16
C GLY A 126 -8.45 9.29 1.67
N ILE A 127 -7.19 9.01 2.07
CA ILE A 127 -6.81 8.99 3.50
C ILE A 127 -7.00 10.38 4.13
N LEU A 128 -6.55 11.43 3.45
CA LEU A 128 -6.66 12.80 3.94
C LEU A 128 -8.13 13.25 4.05
N ALA A 129 -8.99 12.84 3.10
CA ALA A 129 -10.41 13.13 3.14
C ALA A 129 -11.07 12.47 4.36
N ALA A 130 -10.85 11.17 4.57
CA ALA A 130 -11.37 10.46 5.74
C ALA A 130 -10.85 11.04 7.06
N ALA A 131 -9.56 11.40 7.12
CA ALA A 131 -8.96 12.02 8.30
C ALA A 131 -9.52 13.41 8.59
N ARG A 132 -9.84 14.22 7.56
CA ARG A 132 -10.54 15.51 7.72
C ARG A 132 -11.95 15.33 8.24
N GLU A 133 -12.70 14.38 7.68
CA GLU A 133 -14.07 14.08 8.12
C GLU A 133 -14.11 13.69 9.60
N LYS A 134 -13.11 12.90 10.04
CA LYS A 134 -12.92 12.51 11.44
C LYS A 134 -12.23 13.56 12.30
N ARG A 135 -12.00 14.77 11.76
CA ARG A 135 -11.35 15.92 12.43
C ARG A 135 -9.97 15.61 13.01
N LEU A 136 -9.26 14.63 12.43
CA LEU A 136 -7.90 14.28 12.80
C LEU A 136 -6.87 15.28 12.24
N LEU A 137 -7.27 16.02 11.19
CA LEU A 137 -6.46 17.06 10.57
C LEU A 137 -6.95 18.45 10.99
N LYS A 138 -6.04 19.27 11.52
CA LYS A 138 -6.29 20.68 11.83
C LYS A 138 -5.98 21.53 10.59
N SER A 139 -6.90 22.38 10.18
CA SER A 139 -6.76 23.26 9.01
C SER A 139 -5.85 24.47 9.24
N ALA A 140 -5.60 24.84 10.50
CA ALA A 140 -4.85 26.03 10.87
C ALA A 140 -3.81 25.71 11.96
N GLY A 141 -2.55 25.96 11.63
CA GLY A 141 -1.40 25.86 12.51
C GLY A 141 -0.12 26.17 11.72
N ARG A 142 0.90 26.74 12.38
CA ARG A 142 2.23 26.89 11.77
C ARG A 142 2.68 25.50 11.34
N ALA A 143 2.87 25.27 10.04
CA ALA A 143 3.38 24.02 9.51
C ALA A 143 4.72 23.74 10.22
N ARG A 144 4.67 22.86 11.22
CA ARG A 144 5.87 22.27 11.78
C ARG A 144 6.22 21.18 10.80
N THR A 145 6.96 21.57 9.78
CA THR A 145 7.74 20.63 8.99
C THR A 145 8.83 20.12 9.94
N ASP A 146 8.45 19.31 10.93
CA ASP A 146 9.38 18.32 11.41
C ASP A 146 9.55 17.45 10.17
N SER A 147 10.69 17.61 9.52
CA SER A 147 11.13 16.71 8.46
C SER A 147 11.09 15.33 9.09
N THR A 148 9.94 14.64 9.00
CA THR A 148 9.91 13.19 9.11
C THR A 148 11.04 12.78 8.19
N HIS A 149 12.08 12.14 8.74
CA HIS A 149 13.12 11.57 7.91
C HIS A 149 12.36 10.76 6.87
N VAL A 150 12.33 11.27 5.64
CA VAL A 150 11.90 10.48 4.50
C VAL A 150 13.06 9.52 4.38
N LEU A 151 12.97 8.41 5.11
CA LEU A 151 13.75 7.23 4.82
C LEU A 151 13.33 6.92 3.39
N SER A 152 14.17 7.34 2.45
CA SER A 152 13.94 7.00 1.07
C SER A 152 13.92 5.48 1.07
N ALA A 153 12.88 4.88 0.49
CA ALA A 153 12.98 3.53 -0.04
C ALA A 153 13.89 3.55 -1.29
N ALA A 154 15.02 4.26 -1.19
CA ALA A 154 16.11 4.12 -2.13
C ALA A 154 16.59 2.68 -1.93
N ARG A 155 16.59 1.94 -3.04
CA ARG A 155 17.14 0.59 -3.09
C ARG A 155 18.48 0.59 -2.37
N GLU A 156 18.59 -0.16 -1.28
CA GLU A 156 19.90 -0.43 -0.70
C GLU A 156 20.72 -1.12 -1.78
N LEU A 157 21.88 -0.54 -2.11
CA LEU A 157 22.78 -1.14 -3.09
C LEU A 157 23.11 -2.56 -2.63
N GLY A 158 22.85 -3.53 -3.50
CA GLY A 158 23.28 -4.90 -3.27
C GLY A 158 24.80 -4.97 -3.11
N TRP A 159 25.32 -6.07 -2.59
CA TRP A 159 26.76 -6.21 -2.36
C TRP A 159 27.59 -5.95 -3.64
N LEU A 160 27.16 -6.49 -4.78
CA LEU A 160 27.78 -6.23 -6.09
C LEU A 160 27.75 -4.75 -6.48
N GLU A 161 26.62 -4.07 -6.25
CA GLU A 161 26.47 -2.66 -6.58
C GLU A 161 27.34 -1.79 -5.68
N LYS A 162 27.49 -2.14 -4.40
CA LYS A 162 28.43 -1.49 -3.48
C LYS A 162 29.88 -1.64 -3.93
N VAL A 163 30.28 -2.82 -4.37
CA VAL A 163 31.63 -3.06 -4.91
C VAL A 163 31.84 -2.25 -6.19
N ALA A 164 30.90 -2.30 -7.13
CA ALA A 164 30.99 -1.55 -8.39
C ALA A 164 31.06 -0.04 -8.16
N GLU A 165 30.23 0.49 -7.26
CA GLU A 165 30.17 1.91 -6.94
C GLU A 165 31.42 2.38 -6.20
N THR A 166 31.96 1.55 -5.30
CA THR A 166 33.23 1.82 -4.61
C THR A 166 34.38 1.85 -5.61
N LEU A 167 34.46 0.88 -6.52
CA LEU A 167 35.49 0.85 -7.56
C LEU A 167 35.38 2.06 -8.48
N ARG A 168 34.18 2.39 -8.96
CA ARG A 168 33.91 3.58 -9.78
C ARG A 168 34.38 4.85 -9.07
N SER A 169 34.05 5.00 -7.79
CA SER A 169 34.46 6.15 -6.99
C SER A 169 35.98 6.23 -6.80
N ALA A 170 36.63 5.10 -6.51
CA ALA A 170 38.09 5.02 -6.35
C ALA A 170 38.83 5.36 -7.66
N LEU A 171 38.39 4.80 -8.79
CA LEU A 171 38.96 5.09 -10.10
C LEU A 171 38.77 6.56 -10.49
N ASN A 172 37.61 7.16 -10.21
CA ASN A 172 37.39 8.59 -10.44
C ASN A 172 38.26 9.49 -9.55
N ALA A 173 38.54 9.07 -8.31
CA ALA A 173 39.48 9.79 -7.45
C ALA A 173 40.93 9.67 -7.96
N LEU A 174 41.34 8.46 -8.37
CA LEU A 174 42.65 8.20 -8.98
C LEU A 174 42.85 8.94 -10.29
N ALA A 175 41.81 9.01 -11.13
CA ALA A 175 41.80 9.77 -12.38
C ALA A 175 42.16 11.25 -12.15
N LYS A 176 41.66 11.84 -11.04
CA LYS A 176 41.97 13.22 -10.65
C LYS A 176 43.37 13.37 -10.06
N ALA A 177 43.81 12.41 -9.24
CA ALA A 177 45.07 12.50 -8.51
C ALA A 177 46.31 12.11 -9.33
N ALA A 178 46.15 11.17 -10.27
CA ALA A 178 47.23 10.66 -11.10
C ALA A 178 46.67 10.31 -12.49
N PRO A 179 46.56 11.28 -13.42
CA PRO A 179 45.86 11.07 -14.70
C PRO A 179 46.62 10.20 -15.70
N ASN A 180 47.90 9.91 -15.46
CA ASN A 180 48.81 9.30 -16.45
C ASN A 180 48.40 7.90 -16.93
N TRP A 181 47.54 7.18 -16.21
CA TRP A 181 47.05 5.85 -16.60
C TRP A 181 45.80 5.88 -17.48
N LEU A 182 45.21 7.06 -17.72
CA LEU A 182 44.05 7.26 -18.60
C LEU A 182 44.43 7.56 -20.06
N ALA A 183 45.73 7.55 -20.38
CA ALA A 183 46.27 7.77 -21.73
C ALA A 183 46.13 6.54 -22.62
#